data_AF-A0A7R7GB46-F1
#
_entry.id   AF-A0A7R7GB46-F1
#
_cell.length_a   1.000
_cell.length_b   1.000
_cell.length_c   1.000
_cell.angle_alpha   90.00
_cell.angle_beta   90.00
_cell.angle_gamma   90.00
#
_symmetry.space_group_name_H-M   'P 1'
#
loop_
_entity.id
_entity.type
_entity.pdbx_description
1 polymer ?
#
loop_
_entity_poly.entity_id
_entity_poly.type
_entity_poly.pdbx_seq_one_letter_code
_entity_poly.pdbx_strand_id
1 'polypeptide(L)'
;MQDGVLVSTPVYQVKDKDKVYRYNALDGRQLMSMSEDTIKMLALAQYRGKGNIQSSELITTLPQEVQNLTAPLWQMVFDDEFDTHFYLDPNTGAVLRVRTDTWRLFDFMWMLHIMDYKDRSNFNSPLLIGFSASALLFTLTGIVLLYHRFKPRRRRSIFKRGAY
;
A
#
# COMPACT_ATOMS: atom_id res chain seq x y z
N MET A 1 -33.06 15.12 19.72
CA MET A 1 -32.36 16.04 18.81
C MET A 1 -31.08 16.42 19.53
N GLN A 2 -29.97 15.74 19.23
CA GLN A 2 -28.66 16.01 19.83
C GLN A 2 -27.87 16.76 18.75
N ASP A 3 -27.87 18.08 18.88
CA ASP A 3 -27.17 18.96 17.97
C ASP A 3 -25.67 18.67 18.08
N GLY A 4 -25.10 18.20 16.97
CA GLY A 4 -23.67 17.99 16.77
C GLY A 4 -22.90 19.29 16.79
N VAL A 5 -22.82 19.92 17.96
CA VAL A 5 -21.87 21.00 18.21
C VAL A 5 -20.50 20.35 18.27
N LEU A 6 -19.76 20.47 17.18
CA LEU A 6 -18.31 20.34 17.21
C LEU A 6 -17.81 21.42 18.18
N VAL A 7 -17.70 21.09 19.47
CA VAL A 7 -17.16 22.01 20.46
C VAL A 7 -15.70 22.22 20.08
N SER A 8 -15.43 23.30 19.37
CA SER A 8 -14.10 23.76 19.00
C SER A 8 -13.44 24.35 20.24
N THR A 9 -13.15 23.51 21.23
CA THR A 9 -12.40 23.92 22.41
C THR A 9 -10.98 24.25 21.94
N PRO A 10 -10.48 25.47 22.14
CA PRO A 10 -9.09 25.77 21.83
C PRO A 10 -8.19 24.94 22.75
N VAL A 11 -7.19 24.29 22.17
CA VAL A 11 -6.28 23.38 22.90
C VAL A 11 -4.85 23.77 22.61
N TYR A 12 -4.05 23.89 23.68
CA TYR A 12 -2.60 23.98 23.57
C TYR A 12 -2.00 22.58 23.46
N GLN A 13 -1.20 22.37 22.41
CA GLN A 13 -0.44 21.15 22.21
C GLN A 13 1.02 21.40 22.59
N VAL A 14 1.50 20.69 23.61
CA VAL A 14 2.89 20.74 24.06
C VAL A 14 3.56 19.43 23.66
N LYS A 15 4.58 19.52 22.81
CA LYS A 15 5.37 18.35 22.40
C LYS A 15 6.65 18.30 23.21
N ASP A 16 6.79 17.29 24.06
CA ASP A 16 8.02 17.00 24.80
C ASP A 16 8.62 15.69 24.28
N LYS A 17 9.71 15.81 23.52
CA LYS A 17 10.36 14.71 22.77
C LYS A 17 9.34 13.95 21.91
N ASP A 18 8.92 12.76 22.38
CA ASP A 18 7.98 11.85 21.71
C ASP A 18 6.59 11.83 22.36
N LYS A 19 6.38 12.59 23.44
CA LYS A 19 5.08 12.69 24.12
C LYS A 19 4.39 13.99 23.78
N VAL A 20 3.13 13.89 23.41
CA VAL A 20 2.26 15.03 23.13
C VAL A 20 1.31 15.20 24.31
N TYR A 21 1.39 16.34 24.99
CA TYR A 21 0.47 16.74 26.04
C TYR A 21 -0.51 17.77 25.50
N ARG A 22 -1.76 17.70 25.97
CA ARG A 22 -2.81 18.65 25.62
C ARG A 22 -3.28 19.38 26.86
N TYR A 23 -3.50 20.68 26.72
CA TYR A 23 -4.07 21.52 27.77
C TYR A 23 -5.24 22.31 27.20
N ASN A 24 -6.34 22.38 27.94
CA ASN A 24 -7.45 23.26 27.60
C ASN A 24 -6.94 24.70 27.61
N ALA A 25 -7.09 25.43 26.50
CA ALA A 25 -6.59 26.80 26.41
C ALA A 25 -7.42 27.81 27.23
N LEU A 26 -8.61 27.42 27.70
CA LEU A 26 -9.46 28.24 28.55
C LEU A 26 -9.07 28.12 30.04
N ASP A 27 -8.81 26.88 30.49
CA ASP A 27 -8.66 26.59 31.93
C ASP A 27 -7.25 26.08 32.32
N GLY A 28 -6.35 25.88 31.36
CA GLY A 28 -5.02 25.34 31.58
C GLY A 28 -4.98 23.87 32.07
N ARG A 29 -6.13 23.21 32.19
CA ARG A 29 -6.23 21.82 32.64
C ARG A 29 -5.67 20.86 31.59
N GLN A 30 -4.89 19.89 32.03
CA GLN A 30 -4.40 18.82 31.17
C GLN A 30 -5.59 17.98 30.66
N LEU A 31 -5.73 17.90 29.35
CA LEU A 31 -6.71 17.05 28.69
C LEU A 31 -6.10 15.66 28.52
N MET A 32 -6.80 14.64 29.02
CA MET A 32 -6.47 13.25 28.73
C MET A 32 -6.72 12.94 27.24
N SER A 33 -6.24 11.80 26.77
CA SER A 33 -6.53 11.26 25.44
C SER A 33 -8.03 11.34 25.14
N MET A 34 -8.41 11.67 23.91
CA MET A 34 -9.82 11.81 23.54
C MET A 34 -10.61 10.54 23.88
N SER A 35 -11.85 10.73 24.35
CA SER A 35 -12.75 9.61 24.60
C SER A 35 -13.04 8.83 23.32
N GLU A 36 -13.23 7.52 23.46
CA GLU A 36 -13.54 6.62 22.36
C GLU A 36 -14.75 7.11 21.54
N ASP A 37 -15.79 7.61 22.20
CA ASP A 37 -17.00 8.14 21.55
C ASP A 37 -16.71 9.35 20.66
N THR A 38 -15.81 10.24 21.10
CA THR A 38 -15.41 11.40 20.29
C THR A 38 -14.60 10.97 19.06
N ILE A 39 -13.68 10.01 19.21
CA ILE A 39 -12.91 9.47 18.08
C ILE A 39 -13.83 8.74 17.11
N LYS A 40 -14.81 7.97 17.60
CA LYS A 40 -15.80 7.27 16.75
C LYS A 40 -16.61 8.26 15.92
N MET A 41 -17.07 9.33 16.56
CA MET A 41 -17.82 10.39 15.88
C MET A 41 -16.99 11.09 14.81
N LEU A 42 -15.72 11.42 15.10
CA LEU A 42 -14.81 12.02 14.13
C LEU A 42 -14.48 11.07 12.96
N ALA A 43 -14.28 9.79 13.26
CA ALA A 43 -14.03 8.78 12.25
C ALA A 43 -15.25 8.60 11.33
N LEU A 44 -16.46 8.50 11.87
CA LEU A 44 -17.70 8.44 11.09
C LEU A 44 -17.93 9.69 10.24
N ALA A 45 -17.58 10.87 10.76
CA ALA A 45 -17.69 12.12 10.01
C ALA A 45 -16.72 12.20 8.81
N GLN A 46 -15.57 11.52 8.90
CA GLN A 46 -14.56 11.49 7.84
C GLN A 46 -14.67 10.26 6.93
N TYR A 47 -15.36 9.21 7.38
CA TYR A 47 -15.57 7.98 6.65
C TYR A 47 -16.55 8.20 5.48
N ARG A 48 -16.09 7.87 4.27
CA ARG A 48 -16.87 8.02 3.02
C ARG A 48 -17.46 6.70 2.50
N GLY A 49 -17.22 5.59 3.20
CA GLY A 49 -17.74 4.27 2.83
C GLY A 49 -19.14 4.02 3.37
N LYS A 50 -19.59 2.76 3.26
CA LYS A 50 -20.91 2.31 3.74
C LYS A 50 -20.84 1.33 4.91
N GLY A 51 -19.63 0.99 5.37
CA GLY A 51 -19.40 0.10 6.50
C GLY A 51 -19.64 0.75 7.86
N ASN A 52 -19.88 -0.08 8.88
CA ASN A 52 -19.99 0.36 10.26
C ASN A 52 -18.67 0.11 11.00
N ILE A 53 -18.45 0.81 12.12
CA ILE A 53 -17.28 0.55 12.98
C ILE A 53 -17.47 -0.82 13.64
N GLN A 54 -16.57 -1.75 13.32
CA GLN A 54 -16.52 -3.10 13.89
C GLN A 54 -15.72 -3.12 15.19
N SER A 55 -14.58 -2.44 15.23
CA SER A 55 -13.71 -2.35 16.40
C SER A 55 -13.04 -0.99 16.50
N SER A 56 -12.77 -0.57 17.74
CA SER A 56 -12.02 0.64 18.07
C SER A 56 -11.11 0.37 19.24
N GLU A 57 -9.81 0.38 19.01
CA GLU A 57 -8.81 0.05 20.04
C GLU A 57 -7.66 1.06 20.03
N LEU A 58 -7.20 1.44 21.23
CA LEU A 58 -6.02 2.27 21.41
C LEU A 58 -4.78 1.36 21.35
N ILE A 59 -4.05 1.41 20.24
CA ILE A 59 -2.85 0.62 20.03
C ILE A 59 -1.60 1.40 20.46
N THR A 60 -0.78 0.77 21.30
CA THR A 60 0.56 1.27 21.68
C THR A 60 1.66 0.60 20.85
N THR A 61 1.42 -0.63 20.40
CA THR A 61 2.28 -1.38 19.49
C THR A 61 1.86 -1.13 18.04
N LEU A 62 2.72 -0.48 17.26
CA LEU A 62 2.44 -0.12 15.87
C LEU A 62 2.69 -1.32 14.94
N PRO A 63 1.69 -1.71 14.12
CA PRO A 63 1.92 -2.59 12.98
C PRO A 63 3.02 -2.04 12.06
N GLN A 64 3.68 -2.94 11.30
CA GLN A 64 4.71 -2.55 10.34
C GLN A 64 4.19 -1.52 9.33
N GLU A 65 2.89 -1.60 9.00
CA GLU A 65 2.21 -0.67 8.10
C GLU A 65 2.09 0.75 8.65
N VAL A 66 2.30 0.99 9.95
CA VAL A 66 2.23 2.30 10.62
C VAL A 66 3.44 2.59 11.50
N GLN A 67 4.51 1.80 11.41
CA GLN A 67 5.73 1.95 12.22
C GLN A 67 6.38 3.34 12.16
N ASN A 68 6.13 4.10 11.09
CA ASN A 68 6.65 5.47 10.92
C ASN A 68 5.83 6.53 11.67
N LEU A 69 4.71 6.16 12.32
CA LEU A 69 3.87 7.06 13.10
C LEU A 69 4.26 7.01 14.58
N THR A 70 3.86 8.03 15.35
CA THR A 70 4.12 8.09 16.79
C THR A 70 2.98 7.40 17.55
N ALA A 71 3.31 6.37 18.32
CA ALA A 71 2.37 5.72 19.24
C ALA A 71 2.11 6.59 20.48
N PRO A 72 0.94 6.46 21.15
CA PRO A 72 -0.18 5.56 20.84
C PRO A 72 -1.08 6.10 19.71
N LEU A 73 -1.75 5.20 18.99
CA LEU A 73 -2.72 5.51 17.94
C LEU A 73 -4.07 4.85 18.23
N TRP A 74 -5.17 5.46 17.81
CA TRP A 74 -6.45 4.77 17.73
C TRP A 74 -6.54 4.02 16.42
N GLN A 75 -6.77 2.71 16.48
CA GLN A 75 -7.12 1.90 15.33
C GLN A 75 -8.63 1.69 15.31
N MET A 76 -9.25 1.99 14.18
CA MET A 76 -10.66 1.73 13.92
C MET A 76 -10.79 0.83 12.72
N VAL A 77 -11.52 -0.27 12.89
CA VAL A 77 -11.79 -1.25 11.84
C VAL A 77 -13.23 -1.07 11.39
N PHE A 78 -13.42 -0.89 10.09
CA PHE A 78 -14.74 -0.77 9.47
C PHE A 78 -15.12 -2.07 8.78
N ASP A 79 -16.34 -2.54 9.01
CA ASP A 79 -16.94 -3.66 8.31
C ASP A 79 -17.45 -3.20 6.93
N ASP A 80 -16.52 -2.95 6.02
CA ASP A 80 -16.80 -2.73 4.61
C ASP A 80 -16.19 -3.82 3.73
N GLU A 81 -16.60 -3.86 2.45
CA GLU A 81 -16.11 -4.83 1.46
C GLU A 81 -14.58 -4.83 1.29
N PHE A 82 -13.91 -3.82 1.85
CA PHE A 82 -12.49 -3.63 1.72
C PHE A 82 -11.73 -3.63 3.07
N ASP A 83 -12.37 -4.07 4.16
CA ASP A 83 -11.84 -4.11 5.53
C ASP A 83 -10.99 -2.87 5.88
N THR A 84 -11.63 -1.70 5.81
CA THR A 84 -10.91 -0.44 5.92
C THR A 84 -10.47 -0.17 7.36
N HIS A 85 -9.17 0.03 7.56
CA HIS A 85 -8.56 0.39 8.83
C HIS A 85 -8.18 1.88 8.86
N PHE A 86 -8.73 2.61 9.83
CA PHE A 86 -8.38 4.00 10.10
C PHE A 86 -7.45 4.08 11.30
N TYR A 87 -6.37 4.84 11.14
CA TYR A 87 -5.46 5.18 12.22
C TYR A 87 -5.62 6.66 12.55
N LEU A 88 -6.11 6.94 13.74
CA LEU A 88 -6.35 8.29 14.22
C LEU A 88 -5.36 8.66 15.34
N ASP A 89 -4.98 9.93 15.36
CA ASP A 89 -4.22 10.49 16.47
C ASP A 89 -5.13 10.62 17.71
N PRO A 90 -4.75 10.04 18.87
CA PRO A 90 -5.53 10.15 20.10
C PRO A 90 -5.65 11.57 20.67
N ASN A 91 -4.78 12.47 20.20
CA ASN A 91 -4.73 13.84 20.64
C ASN A 91 -5.56 14.76 19.75
N THR A 92 -5.52 14.59 18.44
CA THR A 92 -6.19 15.52 17.53
C THR A 92 -7.46 14.94 16.91
N GLY A 93 -7.63 13.61 16.96
CA GLY A 93 -8.67 12.92 16.19
C GLY A 93 -8.47 13.03 14.68
N ALA A 94 -7.29 13.48 14.24
CA ALA A 94 -6.95 13.53 12.83
C ALA A 94 -6.67 12.11 12.32
N VAL A 95 -7.24 11.76 11.16
CA VAL A 95 -6.90 10.53 10.47
C VAL A 95 -5.48 10.67 9.91
N LEU A 96 -4.55 9.94 10.52
CA LEU A 96 -3.15 9.91 10.12
C LEU A 96 -2.93 9.00 8.91
N ARG A 97 -3.68 7.90 8.85
CA ARG A 97 -3.56 6.92 7.77
C ARG A 97 -4.84 6.13 7.60
N VAL A 98 -5.20 5.89 6.34
CA VAL A 98 -6.25 4.95 5.94
C VAL A 98 -5.59 3.79 5.20
N ARG A 99 -5.99 2.57 5.54
CA ARG A 99 -5.56 1.33 4.89
C ARG A 99 -6.77 0.48 4.54
N THR A 100 -6.63 -0.28 3.46
CA THR A 100 -7.71 -1.00 2.82
C THR A 100 -7.13 -2.29 2.24
N ASP A 101 -7.82 -3.42 2.39
CA ASP A 101 -7.33 -4.74 2.01
C ASP A 101 -7.16 -4.95 0.51
N THR A 102 -7.92 -4.23 -0.32
CA THR A 102 -7.74 -4.24 -1.78
C THR A 102 -6.33 -3.83 -2.20
N TRP A 103 -5.65 -3.02 -1.37
CA TRP A 103 -4.28 -2.65 -1.60
C TRP A 103 -3.32 -3.85 -1.50
N ARG A 104 -3.61 -4.85 -0.65
CA ARG A 104 -2.79 -6.08 -0.53
C ARG A 104 -2.87 -6.94 -1.79
N LEU A 105 -4.04 -7.04 -2.42
CA LEU A 105 -4.20 -7.76 -3.68
C LEU A 105 -3.48 -7.04 -4.83
N PHE A 106 -3.59 -5.71 -4.87
CA PHE A 106 -2.84 -4.90 -5.83
C PHE A 106 -1.34 -5.06 -5.61
N ASP A 107 -0.87 -4.99 -4.37
CA ASP A 107 0.54 -5.16 -4.01
C ASP A 107 1.03 -6.55 -4.38
N PHE A 108 0.24 -7.62 -4.18
CA PHE A 108 0.58 -8.97 -4.65
C PHE A 108 0.70 -9.07 -6.17
N MET A 109 -0.27 -8.53 -6.91
CA MET A 109 -0.24 -8.52 -8.37
C MET A 109 0.90 -7.65 -8.90
N TRP A 110 1.20 -6.55 -8.22
CA TRP A 110 2.28 -5.63 -8.53
C TRP A 110 3.64 -6.26 -8.24
N MET A 111 3.76 -6.98 -7.14
CA MET A 111 4.91 -7.78 -6.74
C MET A 111 5.15 -8.93 -7.72
N LEU A 112 4.10 -9.60 -8.21
CA LEU A 112 4.18 -10.59 -9.30
C LEU A 112 4.53 -9.94 -10.65
N HIS A 113 4.02 -8.74 -10.93
CA HIS A 113 4.29 -8.01 -12.18
C HIS A 113 5.75 -7.54 -12.27
N ILE A 114 6.33 -7.11 -11.15
CA ILE A 114 7.70 -6.56 -11.09
C ILE A 114 8.71 -7.62 -10.60
N MET A 115 8.22 -8.73 -10.04
CA MET A 115 9.03 -9.84 -9.49
C MET A 115 10.08 -9.37 -8.48
N ASP A 116 9.72 -8.40 -7.63
CA ASP A 116 10.57 -7.84 -6.57
C ASP A 116 9.92 -8.05 -5.21
N TYR A 117 10.42 -9.04 -4.47
CA TYR A 117 9.67 -9.67 -3.38
C TYR A 117 10.21 -9.42 -1.97
N LYS A 118 11.33 -8.71 -1.73
CA LYS A 118 11.78 -8.60 -0.32
C LYS A 118 12.73 -7.51 0.12
N ASP A 119 13.82 -7.18 -0.58
CA ASP A 119 14.89 -6.42 0.06
C ASP A 119 15.47 -5.31 -0.81
N ARG A 120 15.35 -4.10 -0.27
CA ARG A 120 15.89 -2.85 -0.80
C ARG A 120 17.43 -2.81 -0.73
N SER A 121 18.17 -3.75 -1.33
CA SER A 121 19.64 -3.59 -1.51
C SER A 121 20.39 -4.49 -2.50
N ASN A 122 19.78 -5.39 -3.31
CA ASN A 122 20.57 -6.22 -4.23
C ASN A 122 19.92 -6.46 -5.61
N PHE A 123 20.59 -5.99 -6.67
CA PHE A 123 20.25 -6.11 -8.09
C PHE A 123 20.29 -7.54 -8.68
N ASN A 124 20.57 -8.56 -7.84
CA ASN A 124 20.67 -9.97 -8.23
C ASN A 124 19.47 -10.78 -7.71
N SER A 125 18.24 -10.36 -8.00
CA SER A 125 17.08 -11.21 -7.68
C SER A 125 17.04 -12.40 -8.66
N PRO A 126 17.01 -13.67 -8.18
CA PRO A 126 16.99 -14.86 -9.04
C PRO A 126 15.85 -14.87 -10.07
N LEU A 127 14.77 -14.13 -9.78
CA LEU A 127 13.62 -13.96 -10.66
C LEU A 127 13.94 -13.06 -11.87
N LEU A 128 14.68 -11.97 -11.69
CA LEU A 128 15.12 -11.09 -12.79
C LEU A 128 16.05 -11.83 -13.76
N ILE A 129 16.95 -12.66 -13.21
CA ILE A 129 17.83 -13.54 -13.97
C ILE A 129 16.99 -14.59 -14.72
N GLY A 130 16.01 -15.21 -14.06
CA GLY A 130 15.11 -16.20 -14.68
C GLY A 130 14.28 -15.62 -15.84
N PHE A 131 13.73 -14.42 -15.68
CA PHE A 131 12.94 -13.77 -16.73
C PHE A 131 13.80 -13.30 -17.91
N SER A 132 14.96 -12.71 -17.62
CA SER A 132 15.93 -12.31 -18.65
C SER A 132 16.45 -13.51 -19.44
N ALA A 133 16.79 -14.62 -18.75
CA ALA A 133 17.20 -15.87 -19.39
C ALA A 133 16.07 -16.48 -20.24
N SER A 134 14.83 -16.46 -19.74
CA SER A 134 13.68 -16.96 -20.49
C SER A 134 13.39 -16.11 -21.74
N ALA A 135 13.44 -14.78 -21.63
CA ALA A 135 13.28 -13.87 -22.76
C ALA A 135 14.38 -14.08 -23.83
N LEU A 136 15.63 -14.30 -23.41
CA LEU A 136 16.72 -14.67 -24.30
C LEU A 136 16.47 -16.02 -24.98
N LEU A 137 16.04 -17.04 -24.24
CA LEU A 137 15.72 -18.36 -24.80
C LEU A 137 14.58 -18.29 -25.82
N PHE A 138 13.50 -17.56 -25.53
CA PHE A 138 12.39 -17.37 -26.47
C PHE A 138 12.84 -16.64 -27.73
N THR A 139 13.65 -15.59 -27.58
CA THR A 139 14.20 -14.84 -28.72
C THR A 139 15.09 -15.73 -29.59
N LEU A 140 15.98 -16.51 -28.97
CA LEU A 140 16.86 -17.44 -29.67
C LEU A 140 16.05 -18.51 -30.42
N THR A 141 15.03 -19.05 -29.76
CA THR A 141 14.13 -20.06 -30.35
C THR A 141 13.35 -19.47 -31.52
N GLY A 142 12.85 -18.24 -31.40
CA GLY A 142 12.21 -17.50 -32.48
C GLY A 142 13.12 -17.30 -33.69
N ILE A 143 14.38 -16.92 -33.47
CA ILE A 143 15.38 -16.77 -34.54
C ILE A 143 15.67 -18.11 -35.23
N VAL A 144 15.84 -19.20 -34.46
CA VAL A 144 16.06 -20.55 -35.01
C VAL A 144 14.88 -21.02 -35.85
N LEU A 145 13.64 -20.82 -35.36
CA LEU A 145 12.43 -21.16 -36.11
C LEU A 145 12.30 -20.33 -37.39
N LEU A 146 12.64 -19.05 -37.33
CA LEU A 146 12.63 -18.16 -38.50
C LEU A 146 13.67 -18.59 -39.53
N TYR A 147 14.89 -18.94 -39.09
CA TYR A 147 15.92 -19.50 -39.96
C TYR A 147 15.52 -20.82 -40.59
N HIS A 148 14.87 -21.72 -39.83
CA HIS A 148 14.40 -23.00 -40.34
C HIS A 148 13.28 -22.82 -41.38
N ARG A 149 12.35 -21.87 -41.14
CA ARG A 149 11.25 -21.56 -42.06
C ARG A 149 11.70 -20.83 -43.32
N PHE A 150 12.62 -19.88 -43.20
CA PHE A 150 13.15 -19.10 -44.32
C PHE A 150 14.43 -19.67 -44.92
N LYS A 151 14.80 -20.93 -44.60
CA LYS A 151 15.97 -21.59 -45.17
C LYS A 151 15.95 -21.41 -46.69
N PRO A 152 16.87 -20.61 -47.27
CA PRO A 152 16.85 -20.37 -48.69
C PRO A 152 17.13 -21.71 -49.35
N ARG A 153 16.15 -22.25 -50.08
CA ARG A 153 16.38 -23.38 -50.98
C ARG A 153 17.52 -22.91 -51.88
N ARG A 154 18.72 -23.48 -51.69
CA ARG A 154 19.80 -23.37 -52.67
C ARG A 154 19.18 -23.78 -54.00
N ARG A 155 18.90 -22.80 -54.88
CA ARG A 155 18.54 -23.08 -56.26
C ARG A 155 19.74 -23.84 -56.80
N ARG A 156 19.60 -25.17 -56.93
CA ARG A 156 20.49 -25.94 -57.79
C ARG A 156 20.28 -25.36 -59.17
N SER A 157 21.23 -24.53 -59.60
CA SER A 157 21.36 -24.09 -60.98
C SER A 157 21.56 -25.34 -61.83
N ILE A 158 20.47 -25.86 -62.39
CA ILE A 158 20.51 -26.88 -63.43
C ILE A 158 20.84 -26.12 -64.72
N PHE A 159 22.11 -25.76 -64.90
CA PHE A 159 22.60 -25.37 -66.21
C PHE A 159 23.03 -26.65 -66.94
N LYS A 160 22.08 -27.25 -67.68
CA LYS A 160 22.39 -28.32 -68.62
C LYS A 160 23.29 -27.73 -69.70
N ARG A 161 24.48 -28.30 -69.85
CA ARG A 161 25.28 -28.19 -71.09
C ARG A 161 24.46 -28.80 -72.22
N GLY A 162 23.98 -27.97 -73.14
CA GLY A 162 23.49 -28.40 -74.45
C GLY A 162 24.58 -28.07 -75.46
N ALA A 163 25.28 -29.09 -75.92
CA ALA A 163 26.06 -29.05 -77.15
C ALA A 163 25.10 -28.97 -78.35
N TYR A 164 25.42 -28.16 -79.34
CA TYR A 164 25.44 -28.45 -80.79
C TYR A 164 25.85 -27.19 -81.53
#